data_AF-A0A699VPJ2-F1
#
_entry.id   AF-A0A699VPJ2-F1
#
_cell.length_a   1.000
_cell.length_b   1.000
_cell.length_c   1.000
_cell.angle_alpha   90.00
_cell.angle_beta   90.00
_cell.angle_gamma   90.00
#
_symmetry.space_group_name_H-M   'P 1'
#
loop_
_entity.id
_entity.type
_entity.pdbx_description
1 polymer ?
#
loop_
_entity_poly.entity_id
_entity_poly.type
_entity_poly.pdbx_seq_one_letter_code
_entity_poly.pdbx_strand_id
1 'polypeptide(L)' 'VKFATCTLLEGALTWWNSHIRIVGNDATYVMTWIELKKKMADKYYPRNEMKKIETEFWNLEYKVLM' A
#
# COMPACT_ATOMS: atom_id res chain seq x y z
N VAL A 1 -8.70 12.02 -3.44
CA VAL A 1 -7.30 11.99 -2.97
C VAL A 1 -7.09 12.93 -1.79
N LYS A 2 -7.29 14.25 -1.94
CA LYS A 2 -7.03 15.27 -0.89
C LYS A 2 -7.53 14.94 0.52
N PHE A 3 -8.78 14.50 0.68
CA PHE A 3 -9.31 14.14 2.00
C PHE A 3 -8.74 12.83 2.55
N ALA A 4 -8.57 11.82 1.69
CA ALA A 4 -8.02 10.53 2.09
C ALA A 4 -6.55 10.64 2.53
N THR A 5 -5.79 11.58 1.98
CA THR A 5 -4.40 11.77 2.38
C THR A 5 -4.26 12.38 3.77
N CYS A 6 -5.31 13.07 4.27
CA CYS A 6 -5.34 13.59 5.64
C CYS A 6 -5.48 12.48 6.70
N THR A 7 -5.86 11.27 6.32
CA THR A 7 -5.95 10.12 7.24
C THR A 7 -4.65 9.32 7.29
N LEU A 8 -3.64 9.68 6.50
CA LEU A 8 -2.34 8.99 6.52
C LEU A 8 -1.58 9.37 7.77
N LEU A 9 -1.00 8.36 8.42
CA LEU A 9 -0.23 8.51 9.64
C LEU A 9 1.22 8.06 9.43
N GLU A 10 2.14 8.61 10.22
CA GLU A 10 3.53 8.17 10.36
C GLU A 10 4.25 7.88 9.03
N GLY A 11 4.66 6.63 8.80
CA GLY A 11 5.40 6.21 7.62
C GLY A 11 4.63 6.40 6.31
N ALA A 12 3.30 6.28 6.34
CA ALA A 12 2.44 6.52 5.18
C ALA A 12 2.36 8.00 4.82
N LEU A 13 2.28 8.88 5.83
CA LEU A 13 2.33 10.32 5.63
C LEU A 13 3.70 10.75 5.08
N THR A 14 4.79 10.22 5.63
CA THR A 14 6.16 10.50 5.18
C THR A 14 6.37 10.08 3.73
N TRP A 15 5.90 8.88 3.37
CA TRP A 15 5.97 8.39 1.99
C TRP A 15 5.14 9.27 1.04
N TRP A 16 3.91 9.63 1.41
CA TRP A 16 3.04 10.45 0.57
C TRP A 16 3.62 11.86 0.33
N ASN A 17 4.19 12.49 1.35
CA ASN A 17 4.88 13.77 1.21
C ASN A 17 6.09 13.68 0.27
N SER A 18 6.87 12.59 0.35
CA SER A 18 7.95 12.35 -0.60
C SER A 18 7.42 12.14 -2.02
N HIS A 19 6.26 11.49 -2.19
CA HIS A 19 5.64 11.30 -3.49
C HIS A 19 5.24 12.64 -4.12
N ILE A 20 4.57 13.52 -3.36
CA ILE A 20 4.23 14.88 -3.80
C ILE A 20 5.48 15.67 -4.20
N ARG A 21 6.57 15.57 -3.42
CA ARG A 21 7.83 16.27 -3.72
C ARG A 21 8.45 15.84 -5.05
N ILE A 22 8.35 14.56 -5.41
CA ILE A 22 8.94 14.01 -6.64
C ILE A 22 8.04 14.27 -7.85
N VAL A 23 6.74 14.01 -7.70
CA VAL A 23 5.77 14.04 -8.80
C VAL A 23 5.24 15.46 -9.06
N GLY A 24 5.31 16.33 -8.06
CA GLY A 24 4.78 17.69 -8.13
C GLY A 24 3.31 17.75 -7.73
N ASN A 25 2.91 18.87 -7.13
CA ASN A 25 1.58 19.05 -6.56
C ASN A 25 0.48 18.94 -7.62
N ASP A 26 0.69 19.50 -8.81
CA ASP A 26 -0.28 19.51 -9.91
C ASP A 26 -0.60 18.10 -10.42
N ALA A 27 0.43 17.28 -10.61
CA ALA A 27 0.28 15.89 -11.01
C ALA A 27 -0.36 15.03 -9.92
N THR A 28 -0.14 15.34 -8.63
CA THR A 28 -0.88 14.66 -7.54
C THR A 28 -2.33 15.13 -7.40
N TYR A 29 -2.64 16.35 -7.83
CA TYR A 29 -4.01 16.89 -7.77
C TYR A 29 -4.93 16.23 -8.79
N VAL A 30 -4.41 15.93 -9.99
CA VAL A 30 -5.14 15.20 -11.04
C VAL A 30 -5.23 13.69 -10.78
N MET A 31 -4.52 13.18 -9.77
CA MET A 31 -4.54 11.75 -9.43
C MET A 31 -5.93 11.31 -8.97
N THR A 32 -6.43 10.25 -9.57
CA THR A 32 -7.70 9.61 -9.21
C THR A 32 -7.57 8.81 -7.92
N TRP A 33 -8.72 8.52 -7.28
CA TRP A 33 -8.75 7.64 -6.12
C TRP A 33 -8.28 6.21 -6.43
N ILE A 34 -8.55 5.71 -7.64
CA ILE A 34 -8.15 4.37 -8.08
C ILE A 34 -6.63 4.26 -8.15
N GLU A 35 -5.97 5.27 -8.73
CA GLU A 35 -4.51 5.32 -8.82
C GLU A 35 -3.86 5.40 -7.45
N LEU A 36 -4.40 6.23 -6.54
CA LEU A 36 -3.91 6.29 -5.16
C LEU A 36 -4.00 4.94 -4.47
N LYS A 37 -5.16 4.26 -4.55
CA LYS A 37 -5.33 2.91 -3.97
C LYS A 37 -4.32 1.92 -4.53
N LYS A 38 -4.08 1.95 -5.84
CA LYS A 38 -3.09 1.07 -6.49
C LYS A 38 -1.68 1.34 -5.96
N LYS A 39 -1.26 2.60 -5.87
CA LYS A 39 0.07 2.96 -5.31
C LYS A 39 0.22 2.53 -3.84
N MET A 40 -0.82 2.71 -3.04
CA MET A 40 -0.83 2.27 -1.64
C MET A 40 -0.72 0.74 -1.54
N ALA A 41 -1.44 0.01 -2.39
CA ALA A 41 -1.35 -1.44 -2.48
C ALA A 41 0.05 -1.90 -2.88
N ASP A 42 0.64 -1.32 -3.93
CA ASP A 42 1.98 -1.67 -4.39
C ASP A 42 3.06 -1.40 -3.32
N LYS A 43 2.89 -0.34 -2.51
CA LYS A 43 3.83 0.05 -1.46
C LYS A 43 3.74 -0.80 -0.19
N TYR A 44 2.52 -1.08 0.28
CA TYR A 44 2.26 -1.68 1.60
C TYR A 44 1.75 -3.11 1.55
N TYR A 45 1.21 -3.54 0.42
CA TYR A 45 0.71 -4.89 0.19
C TYR A 45 1.44 -5.55 -1.00
N PRO A 46 2.77 -5.70 -0.92
CA PRO A 46 3.53 -6.33 -1.98
C PRO A 46 3.07 -7.76 -2.19
N ARG A 47 2.67 -8.08 -3.43
CA ARG A 47 2.09 -9.38 -3.79
C ARG A 47 2.96 -10.58 -3.40
N ASN A 48 4.28 -10.42 -3.39
CA ASN A 48 5.21 -11.47 -3.01
C ASN A 48 5.12 -11.82 -1.52
N GLU A 49 5.03 -10.81 -0.64
CA GLU A 49 4.84 -11.03 0.80
C GLU A 49 3.47 -11.64 1.08
N MET A 50 2.42 -11.20 0.37
CA MET A 50 1.09 -11.82 0.48
C MET A 50 1.12 -13.31 0.12
N LYS A 51 1.75 -13.67 -1.00
CA LYS A 51 1.91 -15.08 -1.40
C LYS A 51 2.72 -15.89 -0.39
N LYS A 52 3.73 -15.27 0.21
CA LYS A 52 4.54 -15.91 1.26
C LYS A 52 3.68 -16.20 2.50
N ILE A 53 2.91 -15.21 2.96
CA ILE A 53 1.97 -15.37 4.08
C ILE A 53 0.92 -16.45 3.77
N GLU A 54 0.34 -16.45 2.56
CA GLU A 54 -0.59 -17.50 2.13
C GLU A 54 0.06 -18.89 2.17
N THR A 55 1.29 -19.01 1.68
CA THR A 55 2.02 -20.29 1.69
C THR A 55 2.35 -20.74 3.11
N GLU A 56 2.79 -19.84 3.99
CA GLU A 56 3.04 -20.12 5.40
C GLU A 56 1.76 -20.55 6.12
N PHE A 57 0.64 -19.87 5.85
CA PHE A 57 -0.67 -20.21 6.39
C PHE A 57 -1.09 -21.63 6.01
N TRP A 58 -1.03 -21.98 4.72
CA TRP A 58 -1.33 -23.34 4.27
C TRP A 58 -0.41 -24.38 4.91
N ASN A 59 0.90 -24.12 4.97
CA ASN A 59 1.85 -25.02 5.63
C ASN A 59 1.55 -25.22 7.12
N LEU A 60 1.02 -24.21 7.81
CA LEU A 60 0.58 -24.32 9.20
C LEU A 60 -0.70 -25.15 9.32
N GLU A 61 -1.71 -24.92 8.48
CA GLU A 61 -2.93 -25.76 8.47
C GLU A 61 -2.61 -27.24 8.22
N TYR A 62 -1.76 -27.53 7.22
CA TYR A 62 -1.34 -28.91 6.93
C TYR A 62 -0.60 -29.55 8.11
N LYS A 63 0.18 -28.78 8.89
CA LYS A 63 0.87 -29.28 10.08
C LYS A 63 -0.04 -29.48 11.29
N VAL A 64 -1.14 -28.72 11.40
CA VAL A 64 -2.12 -28.85 12.48
C VAL A 64 -3.11 -29.99 12.21
N LEU A 65 -3.34 -30.33 10.95
CA LEU A 65 -4.25 -31.39 10.51
C LEU A 65 -3.60 -32.80 10.47
N MET A 66 -2.28 -32.90 10.63
CA MET A 66 -1.53 -34.16 10.74
C MET A 66 -1.19 -34.47 12.20
#